data_AF-A0A7X3S7N1-F1
#
_entry.id   AF-A0A7X3S7N1-F1
#
_cell.length_a   1.000
_cell.length_b   1.000
_cell.length_c   1.000
_cell.angle_alpha   90.00
_cell.angle_beta   90.00
_cell.angle_gamma   90.00
#
_symmetry.space_group_name_H-M   'P 1'
#
loop_
_entity.id
_entity.type
_entity.pdbx_description
1 polymer ?
#
loop_
_entity_poly.entity_id
_entity_poly.type
_entity_poly.pdbx_seq_one_letter_code
_entity_poly.pdbx_strand_id
1 'polypeptide(L)'
;MKEIHSIVVRFPQREFEIRKRCAEDAHFKSVCEDYGEAAIALRYWQAASTTGNDKVAEYVNFVGELEAEILTLLDRPGTPSRHP
;
A
#
# COMPACT_ATOMS: atom_id res chain seq x y z
N MET A 1 4.47 -7.20 -10.88
CA MET A 1 3.30 -8.00 -10.45
C MET A 1 3.40 -8.50 -9.00
N LYS A 2 4.51 -8.30 -8.28
CA LYS A 2 4.59 -8.66 -6.86
C LYS A 2 4.16 -7.52 -5.93
N GLU A 3 4.02 -6.31 -6.46
CA GLU A 3 3.85 -5.10 -5.64
C GLU A 3 2.49 -5.04 -4.94
N ILE A 4 1.41 -5.43 -5.65
CA ILE A 4 0.06 -5.42 -5.07
C ILE A 4 -0.20 -6.59 -4.10
N HIS A 5 0.70 -7.58 -4.04
CA HIS A 5 0.47 -8.77 -3.22
C HIS A 5 0.40 -8.42 -1.73
N SER A 6 1.24 -7.50 -1.27
CA SER A 6 1.29 -7.09 0.14
C SER A 6 -0.04 -6.47 0.59
N ILE A 7 -0.66 -5.64 -0.25
CA ILE A 7 -1.93 -4.98 0.06
C ILE A 7 -3.13 -5.94 -0.13
N VAL A 8 -3.06 -6.86 -1.10
CA VAL A 8 -4.09 -7.90 -1.29
C VAL A 8 -4.12 -8.87 -0.11
N VAL A 9 -2.97 -9.27 0.41
CA VAL A 9 -2.89 -10.10 1.62
C VAL A 9 -3.47 -9.37 2.83
N ARG A 10 -3.30 -8.04 2.88
CA ARG A 10 -3.84 -7.19 3.95
C ARG A 10 -5.36 -7.03 3.84
N PHE A 11 -5.88 -6.87 2.63
CA PHE A 11 -7.29 -6.65 2.33
C PHE A 11 -7.82 -7.66 1.29
N PRO A 12 -7.90 -8.96 1.64
CA PRO A 12 -8.30 -9.99 0.67
C PRO A 12 -9.73 -9.81 0.18
N GLN A 13 -10.60 -9.22 1.01
CA GLN A 13 -11.99 -8.92 0.62
C GLN A 13 -12.10 -7.86 -0.48
N ARG A 14 -11.08 -7.01 -0.64
CA ARG A 14 -11.03 -5.93 -1.64
C ARG A 14 -10.08 -6.26 -2.80
N GLU A 15 -9.63 -7.52 -2.93
CA GLU A 15 -8.66 -7.95 -3.94
C GLU A 15 -9.04 -7.52 -5.36
N PHE A 16 -10.31 -7.72 -5.73
CA PHE A 16 -10.80 -7.37 -7.07
C PHE A 16 -10.74 -5.87 -7.32
N GLU A 17 -11.14 -5.05 -6.35
CA GLU A 17 -11.14 -3.59 -6.44
C GLU A 17 -9.72 -3.03 -6.52
N ILE A 18 -8.81 -3.56 -5.70
CA ILE A 18 -7.38 -3.21 -5.70
C ILE A 18 -6.77 -3.52 -7.06
N ARG A 19 -7.00 -4.73 -7.60
CA ARG A 19 -6.45 -5.11 -8.91
C ARG A 19 -7.00 -4.25 -10.03
N LYS A 20 -8.31 -4.02 -10.03
CA LYS A 20 -8.96 -3.16 -11.02
C LYS A 20 -8.39 -1.75 -10.97
N ARG A 21 -8.31 -1.15 -9.78
CA ARG A 21 -7.78 0.20 -9.61
C ARG A 21 -6.31 0.30 -10.00
N CYS A 22 -5.49 -0.69 -9.69
CA CYS A 22 -4.08 -0.72 -10.13
C CYS A 22 -3.93 -0.76 -11.66
N ALA A 23 -4.90 -1.33 -12.38
CA ALA A 23 -4.89 -1.35 -13.83
C ALA A 23 -5.38 -0.02 -14.44
N GLU A 24 -6.26 0.70 -13.74
CA GLU A 24 -6.92 1.91 -14.23
C GLU A 24 -6.24 3.22 -13.75
N ASP A 25 -5.53 3.18 -12.63
CA ASP A 25 -4.98 4.34 -11.93
C ASP A 25 -3.49 4.12 -11.61
N ALA A 26 -2.63 4.81 -12.37
CA ALA A 26 -1.17 4.73 -12.21
C ALA A 26 -0.68 5.32 -10.89
N HIS A 27 -1.39 6.31 -10.33
CA HIS A 27 -1.04 6.87 -9.03
C HIS A 27 -1.36 5.88 -7.92
N PHE A 28 -2.55 5.27 -7.95
CA PHE A 28 -2.90 4.19 -7.02
C PHE A 28 -1.89 3.03 -7.05
N LYS A 29 -1.46 2.65 -8.26
CA LYS A 29 -0.44 1.64 -8.45
C LYS A 29 0.88 2.04 -7.76
N SER A 30 1.35 3.27 -7.93
CA SER A 30 2.57 3.78 -7.28
C SER A 30 2.49 3.69 -5.75
N VAL A 31 1.37 4.10 -5.15
CA VAL A 31 1.18 4.02 -3.68
C VAL A 31 1.20 2.57 -3.20
N CYS A 32 0.64 1.64 -3.99
CA CYS A 32 0.71 0.20 -3.68
C CYS A 32 2.13 -0.36 -3.78
N GLU A 33 2.96 0.16 -4.71
CA GLU A 33 4.38 -0.18 -4.83
C GLU A 33 5.15 0.31 -3.60
N ASP A 34 4.97 1.58 -3.23
CA ASP A 34 5.59 2.20 -2.04
C ASP A 34 5.22 1.45 -0.76
N TYR A 35 3.94 1.06 -0.60
CA TYR A 35 3.48 0.24 0.52
C TYR A 35 4.19 -1.12 0.56
N GLY A 36 4.35 -1.77 -0.60
CA GLY A 36 5.05 -3.04 -0.71
C GLY A 36 6.50 -2.94 -0.24
N GLU A 37 7.22 -1.92 -0.69
CA GLU A 37 8.61 -1.67 -0.30
C GLU A 37 8.74 -1.32 1.18
N ALA A 38 7.90 -0.42 1.68
CA ALA A 38 7.87 -0.01 3.09
C ALA A 38 7.54 -1.19 4.01
N ALA A 39 6.61 -2.08 3.64
CA ALA A 39 6.27 -3.26 4.40
C ALA A 39 7.41 -4.29 4.44
N ILE A 40 8.18 -4.43 3.35
CA ILE A 40 9.38 -5.29 3.32
C ILE A 40 10.46 -4.71 4.23
N ALA A 41 10.73 -3.40 4.13
CA ALA A 41 11.69 -2.71 4.99
C ALA A 41 11.30 -2.82 6.46
N LEU A 42 10.02 -2.64 6.80
CA LEU A 42 9.51 -2.81 8.16
C LEU A 42 9.81 -4.21 8.70
N ARG A 43 9.52 -5.26 7.94
CA ARG A 43 9.80 -6.66 8.34
C ARG A 43 11.30 -6.88 8.54
N TYR A 44 12.13 -6.29 7.69
CA TYR A 44 13.59 -6.35 7.85
C TYR A 44 14.04 -5.70 9.16
N TRP A 45 13.59 -4.48 9.44
CA TRP A 45 13.94 -3.76 10.68
C TRP A 45 13.40 -4.45 11.93
N GLN A 46 12.22 -5.04 11.87
CA GLN A 46 11.65 -5.85 12.94
C GLN A 46 12.48 -7.11 13.22
N ALA A 47 12.92 -7.82 12.18
CA ALA A 47 13.75 -9.01 12.32
C ALA A 47 15.17 -8.69 12.80
N ALA A 48 15.71 -7.54 12.40
CA ALA A 48 17.06 -7.08 12.77
C ALA A 48 17.12 -6.43 14.16
N SER A 49 15.99 -6.01 14.74
CA SER A 49 15.96 -5.30 16.02
C SER A 49 15.82 -6.29 17.19
N THR A 50 16.79 -6.28 18.11
CA THR A 50 16.72 -7.02 19.38
C THR A 50 15.99 -6.23 20.47
N THR A 51 15.98 -4.89 20.45
CA THR A 51 15.08 -4.02 21.25
C THR A 51 15.15 -2.56 20.74
N GLY A 52 14.03 -1.84 20.67
CA GLY A 52 14.00 -0.37 20.65
C GLY A 52 14.58 0.35 19.42
N ASN A 53 14.32 -0.12 18.21
CA ASN A 53 14.75 0.60 17.00
C ASN A 53 13.70 1.62 16.55
N ASP A 54 14.03 2.91 16.64
CA ASP A 54 13.19 4.03 16.16
C ASP A 54 12.77 3.86 14.70
N LYS A 55 13.58 3.16 13.88
CA LYS A 55 13.22 2.83 12.50
C LYS A 55 11.98 1.95 12.41
N VAL A 56 11.77 1.02 13.34
CA VAL A 56 10.53 0.22 13.33
C VAL A 56 9.32 1.12 13.56
N ALA A 57 9.38 2.06 14.50
CA ALA A 57 8.29 3.00 14.74
C ALA A 57 8.03 3.92 13.54
N GLU A 58 9.10 4.44 12.92
CA GLU A 58 9.03 5.25 11.70
C GLU A 58 8.36 4.49 10.55
N TYR A 59 8.80 3.27 10.26
CA TYR A 59 8.22 2.44 9.20
C TYR A 59 6.80 1.96 9.53
N VAL A 60 6.45 1.71 10.80
CA VAL A 60 5.06 1.40 11.19
C VAL A 60 4.14 2.57 10.87
N ASN A 61 4.53 3.79 11.23
CA ASN A 61 3.75 4.99 10.93
C ASN A 61 3.62 5.18 9.42
N PHE A 62 4.73 5.08 8.68
CA PHE A 62 4.73 5.28 7.23
C PHE A 62 3.87 4.23 6.49
N VAL A 63 3.96 2.96 6.87
CA VAL A 63 3.08 1.90 6.33
C VAL A 63 1.61 2.18 6.65
N GLY A 64 1.32 2.72 7.84
CA GLY A 64 -0.03 3.12 8.23
C GLY A 64 -0.59 4.29 7.39
N GLU A 65 0.24 5.28 7.08
CA GLU A 65 -0.12 6.39 6.20
C GLU A 65 -0.45 5.90 4.78
N LEU A 66 0.40 5.04 4.23
CA LEU A 66 0.18 4.43 2.91
C LEU A 66 -1.08 3.55 2.89
N GLU A 67 -1.35 2.80 3.95
CA GLU A 67 -2.58 2.00 4.08
C GLU A 67 -3.83 2.91 4.06
N ALA A 68 -3.81 4.03 4.78
CA ALA A 68 -4.90 5.00 4.80
C ALA A 68 -5.10 5.69 3.45
N GLU A 69 -4.01 6.03 2.75
CA GLU A 69 -4.05 6.62 1.41
C GLU A 69 -4.64 5.63 0.39
N ILE A 70 -4.21 4.37 0.40
CA ILE A 70 -4.75 3.31 -0.45
C ILE A 70 -6.25 3.14 -0.23
N LEU A 71 -6.70 3.08 1.03
CA LEU A 71 -8.13 2.94 1.34
C LEU A 71 -8.92 4.16 0.85
N THR A 72 -8.39 5.36 1.04
CA THR A 72 -9.00 6.61 0.54
C THR A 72 -9.12 6.61 -0.98
N LEU A 73 -8.07 6.18 -1.69
CA LEU A 73 -8.06 6.09 -3.15
C LEU A 73 -9.03 5.01 -3.66
N LEU A 74 -9.16 3.89 -2.95
CA LEU A 74 -10.14 2.83 -3.26
C LEU A 74 -11.57 3.32 -3.11
N ASP A 75 -11.88 4.00 -2.00
CA ASP A 75 -13.22 4.49 -1.69
C ASP A 75 -13.60 5.72 -2.54
N ARG A 76 -12.62 6.41 -3.14
CA ARG A 76 -12.89 7.48 -4.10
C ARG A 76 -13.62 6.88 -5.31
N PRO A 77 -14.84 7.35 -5.66
CA PRO A 77 -15.49 6.91 -6.89
C PRO A 77 -14.58 7.28 -8.05
N GLY A 78 -14.22 6.28 -8.87
CA GLY A 78 -13.36 6.48 -10.03
C GLY A 78 -13.90 7.66 -10.82
N THR A 79 -13.15 8.75 -10.88
CA THR A 79 -13.55 9.91 -11.68
C THR A 79 -13.77 9.40 -13.09
N PRO A 80 -14.99 9.49 -13.65
CA PRO A 80 -15.20 9.11 -15.04
C PRO A 80 -14.23 9.98 -15.84
N SER A 81 -13.27 9.35 -16.52
CA SER A 81 -12.34 10.01 -17.41
C SER A 81 -13.15 10.92 -18.33
N ARG A 82 -13.13 12.22 -18.05
CA ARG A 82 -13.76 13.22 -18.89
C ARG A 82 -12.81 13.40 -20.08
N HIS A 83 -12.96 12.53 -21.06
CA HIS A 83 -12.38 12.70 -22.38
C HIS A 83 -12.95 13.99 -22.99
N PRO A 84 -12.12 14.90 -23.53
CA PRO A 84 -12.50 15.67 -24.71
C PRO A 84 -12.50 14.78 -25.95
#